data_AF-A0A239MNG4-F1
#
_entry.id   AF-A0A239MNG4-F1
#
_cell.length_a   1.000
_cell.length_b   1.000
_cell.length_c   1.000
_cell.angle_alpha   90.00
_cell.angle_beta   90.00
_cell.angle_gamma   90.00
#
_symmetry.space_group_name_H-M   'P 1'
#
loop_
_entity.id
_entity.type
_entity.pdbx_description
1 polymer ?
#
loop_
_entity_poly.entity_id
_entity_poly.type
_entity_poly.pdbx_seq_one_letter_code
_entity_poly.pdbx_strand_id
1 'polypeptide(L)' 'MAWILRILSIAAAAITSLFVARDALNFSIIQTLVTITLIVGFAIAAVGWSMRRDI' A
#
# COMPACT_ATOMS: atom_id res chain seq x y z
N MET A 1 12.67 -12.33 10.01
CA MET A 1 12.55 -12.24 8.54
C MET A 1 11.21 -12.73 7.99
N ALA A 2 10.80 -13.98 8.21
CA ALA A 2 9.58 -14.55 7.59
C ALA A 2 8.27 -13.81 7.91
N TRP A 3 8.12 -13.29 9.14
CA TRP A 3 6.90 -12.58 9.56
C TRP A 3 6.73 -11.21 8.89
N ILE A 4 7.82 -10.45 8.71
CA ILE A 4 7.80 -9.16 7.98
C ILE A 4 7.40 -9.36 6.53
N LEU A 5 7.98 -10.37 5.86
CA LEU A 5 7.64 -10.67 4.47
C LEU A 5 6.18 -11.12 4.36
N ARG A 6 5.67 -11.91 5.30
CA ARG A 6 4.25 -12.30 5.34
C ARG A 6 3.31 -11.10 5.44
N ILE A 7 3.57 -10.19 6.39
CA ILE A 7 2.73 -9.00 6.56
C ILE A 7 2.76 -8.13 5.30
N LEU A 8 3.94 -7.94 4.71
CA LEU A 8 4.09 -7.18 3.46
C LEU A 8 3.33 -7.83 2.30
N SER A 9 3.41 -9.15 2.16
CA SER A 9 2.70 -9.88 1.11
C SER A 9 1.18 -9.86 1.29
N ILE A 10 0.68 -9.93 2.53
CA ILE A 10 -0.75 -9.81 2.83
C ILE A 10 -1.26 -8.42 2.46
N ALA A 11 -0.51 -7.37 2.83
CA ALA A 11 -0.85 -6.00 2.45
C ALA A 11 -0.89 -5.84 0.92
N ALA A 12 0.14 -6.34 0.22
CA ALA A 12 0.20 -6.30 -1.25
C ALA A 12 -0.97 -7.05 -1.92
N ALA A 13 -1.35 -8.21 -1.39
CA ALA A 13 -2.48 -8.99 -1.90
C ALA A 13 -3.82 -8.25 -1.71
N ALA A 14 -4.05 -7.65 -0.54
CA ALA A 14 -5.23 -6.86 -0.26
C ALA A 14 -5.34 -5.65 -1.20
N ILE A 15 -4.24 -4.93 -1.40
CA ILE A 15 -4.15 -3.79 -2.32
C ILE A 15 -4.47 -4.25 -3.75
N THR A 16 -3.87 -5.35 -4.21
CA THR A 16 -4.07 -5.88 -5.56
C THR A 16 -5.53 -6.31 -5.78
N SER A 17 -6.18 -6.89 -4.77
CA SER A 17 -7.60 -7.28 -4.83
C SER A 17 -8.53 -6.09 -5.09
N LEU A 18 -8.23 -4.91 -4.54
CA LEU A 18 -9.01 -3.69 -4.77
C LEU A 18 -8.99 -3.25 -6.25
N PHE A 19 -7.96 -3.64 -7.02
CA PHE A 19 -7.82 -3.27 -8.43
C PHE A 19 -8.30 -4.34 -9.42
N VAL A 20 -8.53 -5.57 -8.95
CA VAL A 20 -9.02 -6.71 -9.77
C VAL A 20 -10.54 -6.66 -9.94
N ALA A 21 -11.29 -6.11 -8.99
CA ALA A 21 -12.73 -5.88 -9.10
C ALA A 21 -13.04 -4.58 -9.87
N ARG A 22 -12.72 -4.55 -11.17
CA ARG A 22 -12.86 -3.37 -12.04
C ARG A 22 -14.30 -2.97 -12.39
N ASP A 23 -15.27 -3.83 -12.10
CA ASP A 23 -16.66 -3.67 -12.58
C ASP A 23 -17.55 -2.78 -11.68
N ALA A 24 -16.96 -2.05 -10.72
CA ALA A 24 -17.72 -1.12 -9.88
C ALA A 24 -17.93 0.23 -10.58
N LEU A 25 -19.14 0.78 -10.50
CA LEU A 25 -19.54 2.08 -11.08
C LEU A 25 -18.65 3.25 -10.63
N ASN A 26 -17.97 3.10 -9.48
CA ASN A 26 -17.07 4.09 -8.88
C ASN A 26 -15.60 3.65 -8.87
N PHE A 27 -15.20 2.69 -9.72
CA PHE A 27 -13.84 2.15 -9.74
C PHE A 27 -12.78 3.25 -9.85
N SER A 28 -13.00 4.28 -10.68
CA SER A 28 -12.09 5.42 -10.82
C SER A 28 -11.87 6.20 -9.51
N ILE A 29 -12.93 6.38 -8.70
CA ILE A 29 -12.85 7.09 -7.42
C ILE A 29 -12.09 6.24 -6.39
N ILE A 30 -12.46 4.97 -6.25
CA ILE A 30 -11.80 4.05 -5.33
C ILE A 30 -10.34 3.86 -5.71
N GLN A 31 -10.05 3.71 -7.01
CA GLN A 31 -8.69 3.64 -7.54
C GLN A 31 -7.88 4.85 -7.12
N THR A 32 -8.42 6.06 -7.30
CA THR A 32 -7.73 7.31 -6.94
C THR A 32 -7.46 7.40 -5.44
N LEU A 33 -8.44 7.05 -4.60
CA LEU A 33 -8.29 7.04 -3.14
C LEU A 33 -7.23 6.03 -2.68
N VAL A 34 -7.23 4.81 -3.24
CA VAL A 34 -6.23 3.79 -2.94
C VAL A 34 -4.85 4.25 -3.41
N THR A 35 -4.74 4.84 -4.61
CA THR A 35 -3.48 5.39 -5.12
C THR A 35 -2.89 6.44 -4.18
N ILE A 36 -3.71 7.42 -3.74
CA ILE A 36 -3.25 8.45 -2.79
C ILE A 36 -2.79 7.80 -1.48
N THR A 37 -3.57 6.85 -0.96
CA THR A 37 -3.26 6.15 0.29
C THR A 37 -1.92 5.41 0.21
N LEU A 38 -1.65 4.73 -0.91
CA LEU A 38 -0.39 4.02 -1.13
C LEU A 38 0.81 4.96 -1.22
N ILE A 39 0.67 6.08 -1.95
CA ILE A 39 1.74 7.07 -2.08
C ILE A 39 2.10 7.66 -0.72
N VAL A 40 1.08 8.07 0.05
CA VAL A 40 1.29 8.64 1.39
C VAL A 40 1.88 7.60 2.33
N GLY A 41 1.33 6.38 2.36
CA GLY A 41 1.84 5.29 3.18
C GLY A 41 3.29 4.94 2.86
N PHE A 42 3.66 4.92 1.57
CA PHE A 42 5.02 4.70 1.13
C PHE A 42 5.97 5.83 1.56
N ALA A 43 5.55 7.09 1.40
CA ALA A 43 6.34 8.24 1.85
C ALA A 43 6.62 8.20 3.36
N ILE A 44 5.61 7.90 4.17
CA ILE A 44 5.76 7.73 5.63
C ILE A 44 6.72 6.56 5.93
N ALA A 45 6.56 5.42 5.26
CA ALA A 45 7.43 4.27 5.44
C ALA A 45 8.89 4.59 5.07
N ALA A 46 9.12 5.33 3.99
CA ALA A 46 10.42 5.75 3.50
C ALA A 46 11.10 6.75 4.46
N VAL A 47 10.38 7.79 4.89
CA VAL A 47 10.88 8.76 5.88
C VAL A 47 11.19 8.06 7.20
N GLY A 48 10.25 7.24 7.67
CA GLY A 48 10.46 6.41 8.85
C GLY A 48 11.71 5.54 8.69
N TRP A 49 11.93 4.94 7.52
CA TRP A 49 13.11 4.11 7.26
C TRP A 49 14.43 4.90 7.27
N SER A 50 14.44 6.10 6.68
CA SER A 50 15.62 7.00 6.74
C SER A 50 15.97 7.30 8.19
N MET A 51 14.99 7.71 8.99
CA MET A 51 15.21 8.09 10.39
C MET A 51 15.84 6.95 11.21
N ARG A 52 15.41 5.70 11.02
CA ARG A 52 16.01 4.53 11.72
C ARG A 52 17.38 4.11 11.17
N ARG A 53 17.81 4.62 10.01
CA ARG A 53 19.14 4.37 9.44
C ARG A 53 20.17 5.42 9.86
N ASP A 54 19.69 6.61 10.22
CA ASP A 54 20.51 7.75 10.62
C ASP A 54 20.74 7.84 12.15
N ILE A 55 20.05 7.02 12.95
CA ILE A 55 20.23 6.84 14.41
C ILE A 55 21.05 5.58 14.67
#